data_AF-A0A9W6WMS0-F1
#
_entry.id   AF-A0A9W6WMS0-F1
#
_cell.length_a   1.000
_cell.length_b   1.000
_cell.length_c   1.000
_cell.angle_alpha   90.00
_cell.angle_beta   90.00
_cell.angle_gamma   90.00
#
_symmetry.space_group_name_H-M   'P 1'
#
loop_
_entity.id
_entity.type
_entity.pdbx_description
1 polymer ?
#
loop_
_entity_poly.entity_id
_entity_poly.type
_entity_poly.pdbx_seq_one_letter_code
_entity_poly.pdbx_strand_id
1 'polypeptide(L)'
;MEGQATTSARALLGIPWSIKVFIGIISDCFPICGFRRRPLMIIGWSLCMMCLVAMATLPLEKPYFPEASWRTLKPSAYTAEEIAAINFHAPATGGKYIVLMMLATLGYVLHTVY
;
A
#
# COMPACT_ATOMS: atom_id res chain seq x y z
N MET A 1 7.58 -3.85 -13.10
CA MET A 1 8.17 -3.92 -11.74
C MET A 1 9.17 -5.04 -11.76
N GLU A 2 10.44 -4.74 -11.50
CA GLU A 2 11.46 -5.79 -11.36
C GLU A 2 11.04 -6.73 -10.22
N GLY A 3 11.29 -8.04 -10.36
CA GLY A 3 10.83 -9.04 -9.38
C GLY A 3 11.25 -8.72 -7.93
N GLN A 4 12.36 -8.01 -7.77
CA GLN A 4 12.85 -7.51 -6.49
C GLN A 4 11.90 -6.49 -5.85
N ALA A 5 11.45 -5.46 -6.59
CA ALA A 5 10.53 -4.45 -6.06
C ALA A 5 9.20 -5.07 -5.58
N THR A 6 8.71 -6.09 -6.30
CA THR A 6 7.48 -6.81 -5.94
C THR A 6 7.67 -7.66 -4.68
N THR A 7 8.85 -8.26 -4.52
CA THR A 7 9.21 -9.06 -3.35
C THR A 7 9.41 -8.18 -2.11
N SER A 8 10.10 -7.06 -2.25
CA SER A 8 10.24 -6.05 -1.20
C SER A 8 8.89 -5.47 -0.78
N ALA A 9 7.99 -5.19 -1.72
CA ALA A 9 6.63 -4.75 -1.42
C ALA A 9 5.84 -5.81 -0.62
N ARG A 10 5.99 -7.10 -0.94
CA ARG A 10 5.38 -8.18 -0.14
C ARG A 10 5.95 -8.29 1.26
N ALA A 11 7.27 -8.16 1.41
CA ALA A 11 7.90 -8.16 2.73
C ALA A 11 7.42 -6.99 3.60
N LEU A 12 7.30 -5.81 2.98
CA LEU A 12 6.73 -4.62 3.59
C LEU A 12 5.28 -4.84 4.06
N LEU A 13 4.44 -5.51 3.26
CA LEU A 13 3.08 -5.90 3.67
C LEU A 13 3.02 -6.94 4.80
N GLY A 14 4.14 -7.60 5.12
CA GLY A 14 4.27 -8.51 6.26
C GLY A 14 4.52 -7.82 7.60
N ILE A 15 5.06 -6.59 7.59
CA ILE A 15 5.39 -5.83 8.81
C ILE A 15 4.16 -5.60 9.72
N PRO A 16 2.97 -5.24 9.19
CA PRO A 16 1.76 -5.10 9.99
C PRO A 16 1.41 -6.35 10.82
N TRP A 17 1.68 -7.55 10.29
CA TRP A 17 1.43 -8.80 11.00
C TRP A 17 2.35 -8.99 12.20
N SER A 18 3.59 -8.50 12.15
CA SER A 18 4.51 -8.51 13.30
C SER A 18 4.10 -7.51 14.38
N ILE A 19 3.57 -6.35 13.98
CA ILE A 19 3.10 -5.30 14.90
C ILE A 19 1.88 -5.75 15.72
N LYS A 20 1.06 -6.67 15.19
CA LYS A 20 -0.10 -7.26 15.87
C LYS A 20 0.19 -7.68 17.32
N VAL A 21 1.33 -8.32 17.55
CA VAL A 21 1.68 -8.88 18.87
C VAL A 21 1.88 -7.77 19.89
N PHE A 22 2.56 -6.69 19.52
CA PHE A 22 2.79 -5.54 20.40
C PHE A 22 1.48 -4.82 20.74
N ILE A 23 0.57 -4.69 19.78
CA ILE A 23 -0.72 -4.04 20.01
C ILE A 23 -1.62 -4.90 20.91
N GLY A 24 -1.56 -6.23 20.77
CA GLY A 24 -2.20 -7.15 21.70
C GLY A 24 -1.70 -6.96 23.14
N ILE A 25 -0.38 -6.87 23.33
CA ILE A 25 0.23 -6.64 24.66
C ILE A 25 -0.20 -5.29 25.25
N ILE A 26 -0.18 -4.21 24.46
CA ILE A 26 -0.58 -2.87 24.92
C ILE A 26 -2.07 -2.84 25.32
N SER A 27 -2.92 -3.49 24.53
CA SER A 27 -4.35 -3.64 24.80
C SER A 27 -4.62 -4.39 26.11
N ASP A 28 -3.84 -5.44 26.39
CA ASP A 28 -4.00 -6.24 27.61
C ASP A 28 -3.53 -5.50 28.87
N CYS A 29 -2.53 -4.61 28.74
CA CYS A 29 -2.02 -3.80 29.85
C CYS A 29 -2.82 -2.52 30.14
N PHE A 30 -3.45 -1.91 29.13
CA PHE A 30 -4.18 -0.64 29.26
C PHE A 30 -5.66 -0.78 28.85
N PRO A 31 -6.58 -1.02 29.79
CA PRO A 31 -8.01 -1.01 29.50
C PRO A 31 -8.46 0.42 29.15
N ILE A 32 -8.60 0.70 27.85
CA ILE A 32 -9.13 1.98 27.36
C ILE A 32 -10.61 2.08 27.74
N CYS A 33 -10.96 3.05 28.61
CA CYS A 33 -12.32 3.45 28.93
C CYS A 33 -13.26 2.33 29.46
N GLY A 34 -12.73 1.35 30.20
CA GLY A 34 -13.56 0.29 30.83
C GLY A 34 -14.13 -0.77 29.87
N PHE A 35 -13.88 -0.65 28.55
CA PHE A 35 -14.25 -1.65 27.55
C PHE A 35 -13.00 -2.28 26.93
N ARG A 36 -12.73 -3.55 27.25
CA ARG A 36 -11.48 -4.24 26.85
C ARG A 36 -11.26 -4.46 25.34
N ARG A 37 -12.32 -4.49 24.50
CA ARG A 37 -12.20 -5.00 23.11
C ARG A 37 -12.81 -4.11 22.02
N ARG A 38 -13.88 -3.40 22.34
CA ARG A 38 -14.67 -2.59 21.39
C ARG A 38 -13.94 -1.34 20.85
N PRO A 39 -13.19 -0.56 21.65
CA PRO A 39 -12.58 0.67 21.12
C PRO A 39 -11.46 0.39 20.11
N LEU A 40 -10.70 -0.69 20.28
CA LEU A 40 -9.60 -1.06 19.37
C LEU A 40 -10.08 -1.51 17.99
N MET A 41 -11.21 -2.23 17.95
CA MET A 41 -11.85 -2.62 16.70
C MET A 41 -12.31 -1.41 15.88
N ILE A 42 -12.88 -0.40 16.55
CA ILE A 42 -13.31 0.86 15.91
C ILE A 42 -12.11 1.66 15.41
N ILE A 43 -11.02 1.71 16.19
CA ILE A 43 -9.78 2.39 15.79
C ILE A 43 -9.19 1.75 14.53
N GLY A 44 -9.04 0.41 14.51
CA GLY A 44 -8.53 -0.31 13.34
C GLY A 44 -9.39 -0.10 12.09
N TRP A 45 -10.72 -0.15 12.25
CA TRP A 45 -11.67 0.10 11.16
C TRP A 45 -11.60 1.53 10.63
N SER A 46 -11.54 2.53 11.52
CA SER A 46 -11.41 3.95 11.14
C SER A 46 -10.11 4.25 10.40
N LEU A 47 -9.00 3.65 10.84
CA LEU A 47 -7.70 3.79 10.18
C LEU A 47 -7.71 3.17 8.79
N CYS A 48 -8.30 1.96 8.65
CA CYS A 48 -8.44 1.29 7.36
C CYS A 48 -9.30 2.11 6.39
N MET A 49 -10.46 2.58 6.85
CA MET A 49 -11.39 3.40 6.06
C MET A 49 -10.71 4.70 5.59
N MET A 50 -9.99 5.39 6.48
CA MET A 50 -9.25 6.61 6.15
C MET A 50 -8.16 6.37 5.10
N CYS A 51 -7.40 5.26 5.21
CA CYS A 51 -6.38 4.91 4.23
C CYS A 51 -6.99 4.58 2.85
N LEU A 52 -8.11 3.88 2.82
CA LEU A 52 -8.81 3.56 1.57
C LEU A 52 -9.38 4.82 0.89
N VAL A 53 -9.95 5.74 1.67
CA VAL A 53 -10.42 7.04 1.15
C VAL A 53 -9.26 7.88 0.64
N ALA A 54 -8.13 7.90 1.34
CA ALA A 54 -6.91 8.56 0.86
C ALA A 54 -6.42 7.96 -0.46
N MET A 55 -6.42 6.63 -0.60
CA MET A 55 -6.08 5.97 -1.87
C MET A 55 -7.07 6.28 -2.99
N ALA A 56 -8.37 6.37 -2.68
CA ALA A 56 -9.41 6.67 -3.67
C ALA A 56 -9.38 8.12 -4.17
N THR A 57 -8.89 9.05 -3.33
CA THR A 57 -8.81 10.48 -3.67
C THR A 57 -7.47 10.88 -4.30
N LEU A 58 -6.46 10.00 -4.27
CA LEU A 58 -5.17 10.25 -4.90
C LEU A 58 -5.26 10.07 -6.43
N PRO A 59 -4.93 11.11 -7.23
CA PRO A 59 -4.92 10.98 -8.67
C PRO A 59 -3.80 10.03 -9.12
N LEU A 60 -4.15 9.09 -9.99
CA LEU A 60 -3.18 8.22 -10.66
C LEU A 60 -2.27 9.08 -11.54
N GLU A 61 -0.97 9.05 -11.27
CA GLU A 61 0.00 9.75 -12.12
C GLU A 61 0.14 9.05 -13.49
N LYS A 62 0.78 9.74 -14.44
CA LYS A 62 0.91 9.30 -15.82
C LYS A 62 1.48 7.87 -15.91
N PRO A 63 0.80 6.96 -16.64
CA PRO A 63 1.26 5.59 -16.79
C PRO A 63 2.65 5.54 -17.45
N TYR A 64 3.42 4.49 -17.14
CA TYR A 64 4.76 4.27 -17.70
C TYR A 64 4.76 4.25 -19.23
N PHE A 65 3.74 3.62 -19.83
CA PHE A 65 3.46 3.68 -21.26
C PHE A 65 2.23 4.57 -21.50
N PRO A 66 2.35 5.63 -22.34
CA PRO A 66 1.22 6.49 -22.69
C PRO A 66 0.14 5.73 -23.49
N GLU A 67 0.52 4.72 -24.28
CA GLU A 67 -0.40 3.84 -24.99
C GLU A 67 -0.24 2.37 -24.58
N ALA A 68 -1.35 1.63 -24.49
CA ALA A 68 -1.36 0.23 -24.09
C ALA A 68 -0.70 -0.71 -25.13
N SER A 69 -0.74 -0.34 -26.41
CA SER A 69 -0.15 -1.05 -27.56
C SER A 69 1.37 -1.16 -27.48
N TRP A 70 2.03 -0.22 -26.78
CA TRP A 70 3.48 -0.18 -26.68
C TRP A 70 4.01 -1.33 -25.80
N ARG A 71 3.19 -1.90 -24.91
CA ARG A 71 3.57 -3.06 -24.08
C ARG A 71 3.93 -4.31 -24.89
N THR A 72 3.42 -4.43 -26.12
CA THR A 72 3.65 -5.58 -27.01
C THR A 72 4.76 -5.34 -28.03
N LEU A 73 5.24 -4.10 -28.16
CA LEU A 73 6.32 -3.76 -29.09
C LEU A 73 7.69 -4.11 -28.48
N LYS A 74 8.54 -4.74 -29.29
CA LYS A 74 9.91 -5.05 -28.86
C LYS A 74 10.70 -3.75 -28.66
N PRO A 75 11.59 -3.67 -27.66
CA PRO A 75 12.42 -2.48 -27.40
C PRO A 75 13.24 -1.98 -28.60
N SER A 76 13.51 -2.84 -29.57
CA SER A 76 14.22 -2.53 -30.81
C SER A 76 13.39 -1.79 -31.86
N ALA A 77 12.06 -1.72 -31.69
CA ALA A 77 11.14 -1.08 -32.63
C ALA A 77 10.77 0.36 -32.24
N TYR A 78 11.24 0.84 -31.09
CA TYR A 78 10.98 2.21 -30.64
C TYR A 78 11.84 3.20 -31.41
N THR A 79 11.21 4.28 -31.88
CA THR A 79 11.91 5.46 -32.37
C THR A 79 12.51 6.25 -31.20
N ALA A 80 13.54 7.05 -31.46
CA ALA A 80 14.22 7.84 -30.41
C ALA A 80 13.28 8.83 -29.70
N GLU A 81 12.24 9.31 -30.38
CA GLU A 81 11.22 10.21 -29.83
C GLU A 81 10.24 9.49 -28.90
N GLU A 82 9.86 8.24 -29.22
CA GLU A 82 8.98 7.41 -28.38
C GLU A 82 9.66 7.02 -27.07
N ILE A 83 10.97 6.78 -27.08
CA ILE A 83 11.77 6.51 -25.86
C ILE A 83 11.76 7.74 -24.94
N ALA A 84 11.81 8.95 -25.48
CA ALA A 84 11.73 10.19 -24.70
C ALA A 84 10.33 10.44 -24.10
N ALA A 85 9.28 9.89 -24.73
CA ALA A 85 7.91 9.94 -24.21
C ALA A 85 7.61 8.91 -23.11
N ILE A 86 8.49 7.91 -22.90
CA ILE A 86 8.35 6.91 -21.82
C ILE A 86 8.62 7.57 -20.48
N ASN A 87 7.64 7.46 -19.58
CA ASN A 87 7.77 8.01 -18.23
C ASN A 87 8.54 7.05 -17.32
N PHE A 88 9.88 7.14 -17.35
CA PHE A 88 10.77 6.37 -16.48
C PHE A 88 10.57 6.63 -14.98
N HIS A 89 9.89 7.72 -14.60
CA HIS A 89 9.61 8.06 -13.20
C HIS A 89 8.36 7.37 -12.64
N ALA A 90 7.53 6.77 -13.49
CA ALA A 90 6.29 6.08 -13.07
C ALA A 90 6.49 4.94 -12.04
N PRO A 91 7.61 4.17 -12.00
CA PRO A 91 7.82 3.15 -10.97
C PRO A 91 8.05 3.74 -9.58
N ALA A 92 8.71 4.91 -9.48
CA ALA A 92 8.98 5.58 -8.21
C ALA A 92 7.69 6.09 -7.54
N THR A 93 6.70 6.46 -8.36
CA THR A 93 5.39 6.90 -7.90
C THR A 93 4.59 5.77 -7.23
N GLY A 94 4.77 4.51 -7.62
CA GLY A 94 4.03 3.39 -7.06
C GLY A 94 4.23 3.19 -5.55
N GLY A 95 5.37 3.63 -5.02
CA GLY A 95 5.73 3.50 -3.61
C GLY A 95 4.72 4.12 -2.65
N LYS A 96 4.16 5.30 -2.99
CA LYS A 96 3.18 5.98 -2.12
C LYS A 96 1.90 5.15 -1.91
N TYR A 97 1.47 4.43 -2.94
CA TYR A 97 0.33 3.53 -2.86
C TYR A 97 0.66 2.26 -2.07
N ILE A 98 1.87 1.71 -2.21
CA ILE A 98 2.32 0.56 -1.42
C ILE A 98 2.33 0.89 0.07
N VAL A 99 2.84 2.06 0.46
CA VAL A 99 2.84 2.52 1.86
C VAL A 99 1.42 2.71 2.40
N LEU A 100 0.53 3.34 1.63
CA LEU A 100 -0.88 3.48 2.03
C LEU A 100 -1.57 2.12 2.17
N MET A 101 -1.27 1.18 1.29
CA MET A 101 -1.82 -0.17 1.34
C MET A 101 -1.27 -0.98 2.53
N MET A 102 -0.01 -0.77 2.91
CA MET A 102 0.55 -1.31 4.17
C MET A 102 -0.17 -0.75 5.40
N LEU A 103 -0.42 0.56 5.44
CA LEU A 103 -1.16 1.21 6.54
C LEU A 103 -2.62 0.73 6.61
N ALA A 104 -3.28 0.56 5.46
CA ALA A 104 -4.59 -0.05 5.38
C ALA A 104 -4.58 -1.51 5.90
N THR A 105 -3.56 -2.29 5.53
CA THR A 105 -3.36 -3.65 6.03
C THR A 105 -3.15 -3.67 7.55
N LEU A 106 -2.47 -2.66 8.11
CA LEU A 106 -2.33 -2.50 9.56
C LEU A 106 -3.67 -2.24 10.24
N GLY A 107 -4.52 -1.38 9.68
CA GLY A 107 -5.90 -1.16 10.16
C GLY A 107 -6.76 -2.42 10.13
N TYR A 108 -6.64 -3.23 9.07
CA TYR A 108 -7.32 -4.53 8.97
C TYR A 108 -6.80 -5.53 10.01
N VAL A 109 -5.47 -5.64 10.17
CA VAL A 109 -4.86 -6.56 11.14
C VAL A 109 -5.31 -6.19 12.56
N LEU A 110 -5.34 -4.90 12.89
CA LEU A 110 -5.87 -4.37 14.15
C LEU A 110 -7.30 -4.82 14.46
N HIS A 111 -8.18 -4.79 13.45
CA HIS A 111 -9.53 -5.33 13.58
C HIS A 111 -9.51 -6.84 13.87
N THR A 112 -8.68 -7.62 13.18
CA THR A 112 -8.62 -9.09 13.34
C THR A 112 -7.99 -9.60 14.63
N VAL A 113 -7.46 -8.73 15.50
CA VAL A 113 -6.87 -9.18 16.77
C VAL A 113 -7.94 -9.54 17.82
N TYR A 114 -9.20 -9.15 17.62
CA TYR A 114 -10.28 -9.37 18.60
C TYR A 114 -11.63 -9.70 17.98
#